data_AF-A0A0P9LWZ5-F1
#
_entry.id   AF-A0A0P9LWZ5-F1
#
_cell.length_a   1.000
_cell.length_b   1.000
_cell.length_c   1.000
_cell.angle_alpha   90.00
_cell.angle_beta   90.00
_cell.angle_gamma   90.00
#
_symmetry.space_group_name_H-M   'P 1'
#
loop_
_entity.id
_entity.type
_entity.pdbx_description
1 polymer ?
#
loop_
_entity_poly.entity_id
_entity_poly.type
_entity_poly.pdbx_seq_one_letter_code
_entity_poly.pdbx_strand_id
1 'polypeptide(L)' 'MSISNFVTYVIRMPDNTASRAALTTEVNASVIRNGAVITGTSSEDEMTLNELFEARLDDIDVQEARREAAVLATQKYTAV' A
#
# COMPACT_ATOMS: atom_id res chain seq x y z
N MET A 1 -7.24 -5.44 -23.78
CA MET A 1 -6.62 -5.18 -22.47
C MET A 1 -7.71 -5.27 -21.43
N SER A 2 -7.65 -6.23 -20.51
CA SER A 2 -8.51 -6.18 -19.32
C SER A 2 -8.05 -4.97 -18.51
N ILE A 3 -8.94 -4.02 -18.25
CA ILE A 3 -8.64 -2.87 -17.40
C ILE A 3 -8.62 -3.41 -15.97
N SER A 4 -7.44 -3.51 -15.37
CA SER A 4 -7.33 -3.83 -13.94
C SER A 4 -7.95 -2.68 -13.14
N ASN A 5 -9.07 -2.96 -12.46
CA ASN A 5 -9.74 -2.01 -11.60
C ASN A 5 -9.13 -2.09 -10.20
N PHE A 6 -8.52 -0.99 -9.75
CA PHE A 6 -7.95 -0.86 -8.41
C PHE A 6 -8.82 0.06 -7.56
N VAL A 7 -8.88 -0.21 -6.25
CA VAL A 7 -9.56 0.61 -5.26
C VAL A 7 -8.70 0.68 -4.00
N THR A 8 -8.65 1.86 -3.38
CA THR A 8 -7.92 2.10 -2.12
C THR A 8 -8.93 2.31 -1.00
N TYR A 9 -8.79 1.55 0.08
CA TYR A 9 -9.56 1.72 1.30
C TYR A 9 -8.63 2.16 2.44
N VAL A 10 -9.00 3.21 3.16
CA VAL A 10 -8.33 3.62 4.39
C VAL A 10 -9.20 3.16 5.56
N ILE A 11 -8.65 2.28 6.39
CA ILE A 11 -9.37 1.67 7.51
C ILE A 11 -8.66 2.08 8.80
N ARG A 12 -9.38 2.76 9.70
CA ARG A 12 -8.86 3.06 11.03
C ARG A 12 -8.75 1.75 11.83
N MET A 13 -7.53 1.35 12.14
CA MET A 13 -7.29 0.08 12.85
C MET A 13 -7.65 0.20 14.35
N PRO A 14 -8.06 -0.90 14.99
CA PRO A 14 -8.17 -0.96 16.44
C PRO A 14 -6.83 -0.72 17.12
N ASP A 15 -6.84 -0.04 18.27
CA ASP A 15 -5.63 0.23 19.06
C ASP A 15 -5.02 -1.07 19.63
N ASN A 16 -5.85 -2.08 19.87
CA ASN A 16 -5.43 -3.38 20.38
C ASN A 16 -4.78 -4.23 19.27
N THR A 17 -3.55 -4.70 19.53
CA THR A 17 -2.76 -5.54 18.61
C THR A 17 -3.48 -6.81 18.15
N ALA A 18 -4.17 -7.52 19.05
CA ALA A 18 -4.90 -8.73 18.69
C ALA A 18 -6.10 -8.43 17.78
N SER A 19 -6.84 -7.36 18.08
CA SER A 19 -7.97 -6.92 17.24
C SER A 19 -7.49 -6.42 15.87
N ARG A 20 -6.34 -5.74 15.80
CA ARG A 20 -5.70 -5.34 14.54
C ARG A 20 -5.33 -6.55 13.70
N ALA A 21 -4.69 -7.56 14.29
CA ALA A 21 -4.32 -8.79 13.59
C ALA A 21 -5.55 -9.54 13.06
N ALA A 22 -6.59 -9.69 13.90
CA ALA A 22 -7.84 -10.34 13.51
C ALA A 22 -8.49 -9.62 12.32
N LEU A 23 -8.61 -8.28 12.38
CA LEU A 23 -9.19 -7.49 11.30
C LEU A 23 -8.40 -7.63 9.99
N THR A 24 -7.07 -7.58 10.04
CA THR A 24 -6.23 -7.77 8.85
C THR A 24 -6.44 -9.15 8.22
N THR A 25 -6.51 -10.21 9.04
CA THR A 25 -6.78 -11.57 8.56
C THR A 25 -8.15 -11.67 7.92
N GLU A 26 -9.19 -11.10 8.54
CA GLU A 26 -10.56 -11.14 8.04
C GLU A 26 -10.73 -10.37 6.72
N VAL A 27 -10.13 -9.19 6.61
CA VAL A 27 -10.13 -8.39 5.37
C VAL A 27 -9.46 -9.18 4.23
N ASN A 28 -8.27 -9.75 4.48
CA ASN A 28 -7.56 -10.53 3.46
C ASN A 28 -8.37 -11.76 3.01
N ALA A 29 -8.94 -12.51 3.96
CA ALA A 29 -9.80 -13.65 3.66
C ALA A 29 -11.03 -13.24 2.84
N SER A 30 -11.62 -12.07 3.13
CA SER A 30 -12.77 -11.56 2.38
C SER A 30 -12.42 -11.16 0.94
N VAL A 31 -11.27 -10.52 0.74
CA VAL A 31 -10.77 -10.13 -0.58
C VAL A 31 -10.54 -11.37 -1.45
N ILE A 32 -9.81 -12.36 -0.92
CA ILE A 32 -9.50 -13.62 -1.63
C ILE A 32 -10.79 -14.38 -1.98
N ARG A 33 -11.72 -14.48 -1.02
CA ARG A 33 -13.01 -15.18 -1.23
C ARG A 33 -13.86 -14.58 -2.36
N ASN A 34 -13.69 -13.29 -2.65
CA ASN A 34 -14.40 -12.60 -3.74
C ASN A 34 -13.59 -12.54 -5.04
N GLY A 35 -12.48 -13.28 -5.15
CA GLY A 35 -11.67 -13.36 -6.38
C GLY A 35 -10.77 -12.14 -6.62
N ALA A 36 -10.59 -11.28 -5.62
CA ALA A 36 -9.67 -10.16 -5.67
C ALA A 36 -8.34 -10.50 -4.96
N VAL A 37 -7.32 -9.67 -5.16
CA VAL A 37 -5.99 -9.81 -4.57
C VAL A 37 -5.60 -8.48 -3.92
N ILE A 38 -5.09 -8.53 -2.69
CA ILE A 38 -4.45 -7.37 -2.07
C ILE A 38 -3.07 -7.21 -2.73
N THR A 39 -2.93 -6.21 -3.59
CA THR A 39 -1.68 -5.94 -4.31
C THR A 39 -0.74 -5.01 -3.56
N GLY A 40 -1.21 -4.39 -2.48
CA GLY A 40 -0.40 -3.56 -1.60
C GLY A 40 -1.14 -3.18 -0.33
N THR A 41 -0.38 -2.97 0.74
CA THR A 41 -0.85 -2.44 2.02
C THR A 41 0.09 -1.32 2.42
N SER A 42 -0.44 -0.21 2.91
CA SER A 42 0.37 0.86 3.49
C SER A 42 -0.16 1.19 4.88
N SER A 43 0.75 1.46 5.81
CA SER A 43 0.39 1.93 7.16
C SER A 43 0.20 3.44 7.15
N GLU A 44 -0.64 3.97 8.05
CA GLU A 44 -0.89 5.42 8.18
C GLU A 44 0.41 6.22 8.28
N ASP A 45 1.38 5.70 9.03
CA ASP A 45 2.72 6.29 9.16
C ASP A 45 3.42 6.43 7.80
N GLU A 46 3.30 5.48 6.88
CA GLU A 46 3.99 5.55 5.59
C GLU A 46 3.40 6.62 4.68
N MET A 47 2.07 6.74 4.63
CA MET A 47 1.40 7.78 3.84
C MET A 47 1.69 9.17 4.43
N THR A 48 1.62 9.30 5.74
CA THR A 48 1.94 10.54 6.47
C THR A 48 3.41 10.93 6.32
N LEU A 49 4.32 9.96 6.40
CA LEU A 49 5.76 10.19 6.19
C LEU A 49 6.04 10.61 4.75
N ASN A 50 5.36 10.01 3.75
CA ASN A 50 5.52 10.41 2.36
C ASN A 50 5.05 11.85 2.12
N GLU A 51 3.91 12.26 2.70
CA GLU A 51 3.45 13.66 2.66
C GLU A 51 4.44 14.62 3.34
N LEU A 52 5.02 14.21 4.48
CA LEU A 52 6.04 15.00 5.18
C LEU A 52 7.35 15.10 4.40
N PHE A 53 7.75 14.05 3.68
CA PHE A 53 8.94 14.08 2.82
C PHE A 53 8.72 15.02 1.64
N GLU A 54 7.56 14.96 0.99
CA GLU A 54 7.20 15.88 -0.09
C GLU A 54 7.17 17.34 0.37
N ALA A 55 6.73 17.60 1.60
CA ALA A 55 6.71 18.95 2.16
C ALA A 55 8.11 19.49 2.56
N ARG A 56 9.12 18.62 2.69
CA ARG A 56 10.44 18.98 3.28
C ARG A 56 11.62 18.81 2.35
N LEU A 57 11.53 17.94 1.34
CA LEU A 57 12.60 17.64 0.40
C LEU A 57 12.49 18.49 -0.86
N ASP A 58 13.60 18.63 -1.58
CA ASP A 58 13.62 19.29 -2.88
C ASP A 58 12.85 18.44 -3.91
N ASP A 59 12.13 19.10 -4.82
CA ASP A 59 11.24 18.41 -5.78
C ASP A 59 11.98 17.38 -6.64
N ILE A 60 13.25 17.66 -6.96
CA ILE A 60 14.10 16.76 -7.75
C ILE A 60 14.32 15.43 -7.02
N ASP A 61 14.63 15.48 -5.73
CA ASP A 61 14.91 14.30 -4.91
C ASP A 61 13.66 13.43 -4.73
N VAL A 62 12.49 14.07 -4.58
CA VAL A 62 11.19 13.37 -4.50
C VAL A 62 10.91 12.62 -5.80
N GLN A 63 11.13 13.26 -6.96
CA GLN A 63 10.87 12.63 -8.26
C GLN A 63 11.85 11.48 -8.56
N GLU A 64 13.11 11.59 -8.13
CA GLU A 64 14.09 10.52 -8.25
C GLU A 64 13.69 9.31 -7.39
N ALA A 65 13.36 9.55 -6.11
CA ALA A 65 12.88 8.50 -5.20
C ALA A 65 11.63 7.79 -5.74
N ARG A 66 10.70 8.53 -6.36
CA ARG A 66 9.50 7.96 -7.01
C ARG A 66 9.84 7.03 -8.18
N ARG A 67 10.84 7.39 -9.00
CA ARG A 67 11.28 6.54 -10.11
C ARG A 67 11.90 5.25 -9.61
N GLU A 68 12.76 5.33 -8.59
CA GLU A 68 13.37 4.14 -7.99
C GLU A 68 12.32 3.22 -7.35
N ALA A 69 11.37 3.79 -6.62
CA ALA A 69 10.26 3.03 -6.03
C ALA A 69 9.41 2.30 -7.08
N ALA A 70 9.16 2.93 -8.23
CA ALA A 70 8.42 2.32 -9.34
C ALA A 70 9.17 1.11 -9.94
N VAL A 71 10.50 1.18 -10.05
CA VAL A 71 11.35 0.06 -10.49
C VAL A 71 11.28 -1.09 -9.50
N LEU A 72 11.43 -0.80 -8.21
CA LEU A 72 11.36 -1.80 -7.12
C LEU A 72 9.98 -2.47 -7.05
N ALA A 73 8.90 -1.71 -7.21
CA ALA A 73 7.56 -2.25 -7.26
C ALA A 73 7.41 -3.23 -8.43
N THR A 74 7.85 -2.84 -9.63
CA THR A 74 7.78 -3.70 -10.83
C THR A 74 8.57 -5.00 -10.66
N GLN A 75 9.75 -4.97 -10.04
CA GLN A 75 10.56 -6.15 -9.75
C GLN A 75 9.88 -7.12 -8.77
N LYS A 76 9.14 -6.62 -7.78
CA LYS A 76 8.34 -7.48 -6.88
C LYS A 76 7.22 -8.22 -7.61
N TYR A 77 6.66 -7.66 -8.68
CA TYR A 77 5.58 -8.28 -9.46
C TYR A 77 6.06 -9.33 -10.48
N THR A 78 7.31 -9.27 -10.95
CA THR A 78 7.89 -10.27 -11.86
C THR A 78 8.50 -11.48 -11.16
N ALA A 79 8.67 -11.44 -9.84
CA ALA A 79 9.25 -12.52 -9.03
C ALA A 79 8.20 -13.54 -8.51
N VAL A 80 6.97 -13.51 -9.04
CA VAL A 80 5.86 -14.41 -8.67
C VAL A 80 5.48 -15.30 -9.84
#